data_AF-A0A6B2CL63-F1
#
_entry.id   AF-A0A6B2CL63-F1
#
_cell.length_a   1.000
_cell.length_b   1.000
_cell.length_c   1.000
_cell.angle_alpha   90.00
_cell.angle_beta   90.00
_cell.angle_gamma   90.00
#
_symmetry.space_group_name_H-M   'P 1'
#
loop_
_entity.id
_entity.type
_entity.pdbx_description
1 polymer ?
#
loop_
_entity_poly.entity_id
_entity_poly.type
_entity_poly.pdbx_seq_one_letter_code
_entity_poly.pdbx_strand_id
1 'polypeptide(L)'
;MQPFSIFDALVASVQLYAIIDPLGAIPLLVNVPNYENLMDRFLKLVALTVPTLLLLFAFAGPFILSIFSINIDDFRVAGGVILLIIAVDVLREGTPRTMGINPEEYIIVPIITPMLVGPGAITSVMVMVTYYNELSVL
;
A
#
# COMPACT_ATOMS: atom_id res chain seq x y z
N MET A 1 20.05 -14.74 -15.23
CA MET A 1 19.74 -15.15 -13.82
C MET A 1 20.79 -14.65 -12.82
N GLN A 2 20.86 -13.35 -12.53
CA GLN A 2 21.42 -12.97 -11.22
C GLN A 2 20.39 -13.41 -10.17
N PRO A 3 20.79 -14.23 -9.17
CA PRO A 3 19.85 -14.63 -8.13
C PRO A 3 19.40 -13.37 -7.39
N PHE A 4 18.10 -13.25 -7.14
CA PHE A 4 17.54 -12.22 -6.29
C PHE A 4 18.36 -12.15 -5.00
N SER A 5 19.12 -11.06 -4.83
CA SER A 5 20.05 -10.94 -3.73
C SER A 5 19.28 -10.52 -2.49
N ILE A 6 19.81 -10.89 -1.31
CA ILE A 6 19.34 -10.33 -0.04
C ILE A 6 19.40 -8.80 -0.07
N PHE A 7 20.34 -8.23 -0.83
CA PHE A 7 20.42 -6.80 -1.04
C PHE A 7 19.20 -6.23 -1.77
N ASP A 8 18.72 -6.89 -2.83
CA ASP A 8 17.52 -6.48 -3.56
C ASP A 8 16.27 -6.56 -2.68
N ALA A 9 16.16 -7.62 -1.88
CA ALA A 9 15.10 -7.78 -0.89
C ALA A 9 15.09 -6.62 0.13
N LEU A 10 16.27 -6.22 0.59
CA LEU A 10 16.42 -5.13 1.55
C LEU A 10 16.03 -3.79 0.91
N VAL A 11 16.48 -3.52 -0.31
CA VAL A 11 16.13 -2.31 -1.05
C VAL A 11 14.61 -2.24 -1.29
N ALA A 12 14.00 -3.31 -1.77
CA ALA A 12 12.55 -3.36 -2.00
C ALA A 12 11.76 -3.18 -0.69
N SER A 13 12.22 -3.78 0.41
CA SER A 13 11.59 -3.64 1.72
C SER A 13 11.66 -2.21 2.25
N VAL A 14 12.81 -1.55 2.11
CA VAL A 14 12.99 -0.14 2.52
C VAL A 14 12.12 0.79 1.66
N GLN A 15 12.06 0.56 0.34
CA GLN A 15 11.21 1.33 -0.56
C GLN A 15 9.73 1.17 -0.20
N LEU A 16 9.25 -0.06 -0.01
CA LEU A 16 7.87 -0.31 0.41
C LEU A 16 7.57 0.29 1.78
N TYR A 17 8.49 0.20 2.74
CA TYR A 17 8.34 0.83 4.05
C TYR A 17 8.16 2.35 3.94
N ALA A 18 8.97 3.01 3.09
CA ALA A 18 8.87 4.44 2.85
C ALA A 18 7.56 4.83 2.16
N ILE A 19 7.04 4.00 1.24
CA ILE A 19 5.79 4.25 0.52
C ILE A 19 4.56 4.04 1.39
N ILE A 20 4.56 2.98 2.21
CA ILE A 20 3.44 2.65 3.12
C ILE A 20 3.33 3.70 4.24
N ASP A 21 4.46 4.30 4.63
CA ASP A 21 4.57 5.31 5.68
C ASP A 21 3.78 4.95 6.97
N PRO A 22 4.17 3.86 7.66
CA PRO A 22 3.48 3.44 8.86
C PRO A 22 3.56 4.48 9.99
N LEU A 23 4.61 5.33 9.99
CA LEU A 23 4.75 6.41 10.97
C LEU A 23 3.73 7.53 10.72
N GLY A 24 3.51 7.90 9.46
CA GLY A 24 2.43 8.81 9.06
C GLY A 24 1.03 8.28 9.37
N ALA A 25 0.86 6.96 9.50
CA ALA A 25 -0.41 6.36 9.89
C ALA A 25 -0.69 6.40 11.41
N ILE A 26 0.33 6.57 12.27
CA ILE A 26 0.15 6.58 13.74
C ILE A 26 -0.79 7.70 14.22
N PRO A 27 -0.64 8.97 13.79
CA PRO A 27 -1.54 10.04 14.21
C PRO A 27 -3.00 9.80 13.85
N LEU A 28 -3.28 9.02 12.79
CA LEU A 28 -4.65 8.67 12.41
C LEU A 28 -5.32 7.83 13.50
N LEU A 29 -4.58 6.92 14.13
CA LEU A 29 -5.10 6.05 15.19
C LEU A 29 -5.39 6.81 16.48
N VAL A 30 -4.53 7.77 16.83
CA VAL A 30 -4.68 8.55 18.06
C VAL A 30 -5.94 9.41 18.03
N ASN A 31 -6.46 9.73 16.83
CA ASN A 31 -7.72 10.44 16.67
C ASN A 31 -8.96 9.55 16.90
N VAL A 32 -8.81 8.25 17.15
CA VAL A 32 -9.91 7.32 17.41
C VAL A 32 -10.31 7.35 18.88
N PRO A 33 -11.61 7.51 19.19
CA PRO A 33 -12.09 7.33 20.56
C PRO A 33 -11.75 5.92 21.09
N ASN A 34 -11.17 5.85 22.29
CA ASN A 34 -10.75 4.59 22.93
C ASN A 34 -9.67 3.79 22.16
N TYR A 35 -8.79 4.46 21.40
CA TYR A 35 -7.75 3.80 20.59
C TYR A 35 -6.84 2.86 21.41
N GLU A 36 -6.62 3.12 22.69
CA GLU A 36 -5.78 2.28 23.58
C GLU A 36 -6.27 0.83 23.64
N ASN A 37 -7.59 0.62 23.70
CA ASN A 37 -8.20 -0.71 23.70
C ASN A 37 -8.18 -1.38 22.32
N LEU A 38 -7.96 -0.60 21.27
CA LEU A 38 -7.99 -1.03 19.88
C LEU A 38 -6.59 -1.23 19.29
N MET A 39 -5.55 -0.71 19.94
CA MET A 39 -4.17 -0.71 19.43
C MET A 39 -3.66 -2.13 19.12
N ASP A 40 -3.82 -3.08 20.05
CA ASP A 40 -3.36 -4.45 19.85
C ASP A 40 -4.09 -5.14 18.68
N ARG A 41 -5.39 -4.87 18.53
CA ARG A 41 -6.19 -5.41 17.43
C ARG A 41 -5.83 -4.74 16.11
N PHE A 42 -5.60 -3.43 16.13
CA PHE A 42 -5.16 -2.65 14.97
C PHE A 42 -3.84 -3.19 14.44
N LEU A 43 -2.82 -3.34 15.30
CA LEU A 43 -1.52 -3.87 14.91
C LEU A 43 -1.63 -5.28 14.33
N LYS A 44 -2.46 -6.15 14.90
CA LYS A 44 -2.72 -7.49 14.35
C LYS A 44 -3.37 -7.44 12.98
N LEU A 45 -4.36 -6.57 12.78
CA LEU A 45 -5.03 -6.41 11.49
C LEU A 45 -4.08 -5.83 10.43
N VAL A 46 -3.30 -4.80 10.75
CA VAL A 46 -2.28 -4.26 9.85
C VAL A 46 -1.25 -5.34 9.48
N ALA A 47 -0.71 -6.04 10.47
CA ALA A 47 0.31 -7.06 10.25
C ALA A 47 -0.19 -8.24 9.40
N LEU A 48 -1.50 -8.50 9.38
CA LEU A 48 -2.10 -9.55 8.55
C LEU A 48 -2.53 -9.02 7.18
N THR A 49 -3.28 -7.92 7.14
CA THR A 49 -3.95 -7.44 5.93
C THR A 49 -3.00 -6.75 4.97
N VAL A 50 -2.06 -5.94 5.45
CA VAL A 50 -1.10 -5.21 4.59
C VAL A 50 -0.27 -6.19 3.74
N PRO A 51 0.48 -7.14 4.32
CA PRO A 51 1.26 -8.07 3.50
C PRO A 51 0.37 -8.97 2.65
N THR A 52 -0.80 -9.37 3.14
CA THR A 52 -1.73 -10.23 2.37
C THR A 52 -2.21 -9.53 1.10
N LEU A 53 -2.64 -8.26 1.20
CA LEU A 53 -3.06 -7.50 0.03
C LEU A 53 -1.89 -7.18 -0.90
N LEU A 54 -0.71 -6.81 -0.38
CA LEU A 54 0.45 -6.56 -1.22
C LEU A 54 0.89 -7.81 -1.99
N LEU A 55 0.90 -8.98 -1.34
CA LEU A 55 1.18 -10.25 -2.01
C LEU A 55 0.10 -10.56 -3.05
N LEU A 56 -1.17 -10.37 -2.71
CA LEU A 56 -2.29 -10.56 -3.65
C LEU A 56 -2.08 -9.72 -4.91
N PHE A 57 -1.81 -8.42 -4.79
CA PHE A 57 -1.58 -7.55 -5.94
C PHE A 57 -0.26 -7.84 -6.66
N ALA A 58 0.80 -8.23 -5.95
CA ALA A 58 2.06 -8.64 -6.57
C ALA A 58 1.86 -9.85 -7.51
N PHE A 59 1.10 -10.86 -7.09
CA PHE A 59 0.91 -12.07 -7.90
C PHE A 59 -0.26 -11.95 -8.90
N ALA A 60 -1.40 -11.41 -8.48
CA ALA A 60 -2.59 -11.32 -9.31
C ALA A 60 -2.56 -10.11 -10.25
N GLY A 61 -1.96 -8.99 -9.82
CA GLY A 61 -1.96 -7.73 -10.55
C GLY A 61 -1.40 -7.84 -11.97
N PRO A 62 -0.17 -8.36 -12.17
CA PRO A 62 0.40 -8.50 -13.52
C PRO A 62 -0.46 -9.37 -14.45
N PHE A 63 -1.09 -10.43 -13.90
CA PHE A 63 -2.01 -11.27 -14.65
C PHE A 63 -3.29 -10.54 -15.04
N ILE A 64 -3.84 -9.72 -14.15
CA ILE A 64 -5.00 -8.88 -14.46
C ILE A 64 -4.66 -7.86 -15.55
N LEU A 65 -3.52 -7.17 -15.44
CA LEU A 65 -3.09 -6.20 -16.44
C LEU A 65 -2.90 -6.83 -17.83
N SER A 66 -2.39 -8.06 -17.90
CA SER A 66 -2.19 -8.75 -19.17
C SER A 66 -3.52 -9.12 -19.86
N ILE A 67 -4.56 -9.47 -19.11
CA ILE A 67 -5.92 -9.68 -19.64
C ILE A 67 -6.44 -8.42 -20.32
N PHE A 68 -6.18 -7.25 -19.72
CA PHE A 68 -6.60 -5.96 -20.28
C PHE A 68 -5.60 -5.39 -21.30
N SER A 69 -4.51 -6.11 -21.62
CA SER A 69 -3.43 -5.62 -22.49
C SER A 69 -2.86 -4.27 -22.05
N ILE A 70 -2.79 -4.03 -20.74
CA ILE A 70 -2.21 -2.82 -20.14
C ILE A 70 -0.74 -3.07 -19.83
N ASN A 71 0.13 -2.15 -20.25
CA ASN A 71 1.55 -2.24 -19.94
C ASN A 71 1.83 -1.83 -18.48
N ILE A 72 2.86 -2.41 -17.87
CA ILE A 72 3.29 -2.03 -16.51
C ILE A 72 3.70 -0.56 -16.43
N ASP A 73 4.25 0.00 -17.51
CA ASP A 73 4.61 1.41 -17.59
C ASP A 73 3.38 2.33 -17.58
N ASP A 74 2.33 1.96 -18.31
CA ASP A 74 1.05 2.69 -18.30
C ASP A 74 0.44 2.69 -16.89
N PHE A 75 0.48 1.51 -16.23
CA PHE A 75 -0.01 1.36 -14.86
C PHE A 75 0.81 2.19 -13.86
N ARG A 76 2.13 2.29 -14.04
CA ARG A 76 3.00 3.14 -13.22
C ARG A 76 2.59 4.61 -13.33
N VAL A 77 2.37 5.11 -14.55
CA VAL A 77 1.96 6.50 -14.78
C VAL A 77 0.59 6.75 -14.14
N ALA A 78 -0.39 5.88 -14.38
CA ALA A 78 -1.73 6.01 -13.80
C ALA A 78 -1.72 6.00 -12.27
N GLY A 79 -0.99 5.06 -11.67
CA GLY A 79 -0.84 4.96 -10.21
C GLY A 79 -0.17 6.20 -9.61
N GLY A 80 0.86 6.74 -10.27
CA GLY A 80 1.49 8.00 -9.87
C GLY A 80 0.56 9.20 -9.93
N VAL A 81 -0.28 9.29 -10.96
CA VAL A 81 -1.31 10.35 -11.08
C VAL A 81 -2.36 10.24 -9.98
N ILE A 82 -2.85 9.03 -9.70
CA ILE A 82 -3.82 8.79 -8.61
C ILE A 82 -3.21 9.19 -7.26
N LEU A 83 -1.96 8.79 -7.00
CA LEU A 83 -1.24 9.18 -5.79
C LEU A 83 -1.10 10.69 -5.64
N LEU A 84 -0.76 11.39 -6.73
CA LEU A 84 -0.66 12.84 -6.72
C LEU A 84 -2.00 13.50 -6.36
N ILE A 85 -3.09 13.02 -6.96
CA ILE A 85 -4.44 13.53 -6.68
C ILE A 85 -4.79 13.33 -5.20
N ILE A 86 -4.55 12.14 -4.65
CA ILE A 86 -4.81 11.85 -3.22
C ILE A 86 -3.96 12.74 -2.32
N ALA A 87 -2.68 12.93 -2.63
CA ALA A 87 -1.80 13.79 -1.84
C ALA A 87 -2.30 15.24 -1.82
N VAL A 88 -2.73 15.77 -2.98
CA VAL A 88 -3.31 17.11 -3.08
C VAL A 88 -4.62 17.21 -2.30
N ASP A 89 -5.45 16.17 -2.34
CA ASP A 89 -6.72 16.12 -1.62
C ASP A 89 -6.51 16.19 -0.10
N VAL A 90 -5.58 15.40 0.43
CA VAL A 90 -5.18 15.41 1.84
C VAL A 90 -4.62 16.76 2.27
N LEU A 91 -3.85 17.45 1.42
CA LEU A 91 -3.35 18.80 1.72
C LEU A 91 -4.47 19.85 1.79
N ARG A 92 -5.53 19.68 1.00
CA ARG A 92 -6.65 20.64 0.94
C ARG A 92 -7.66 20.43 2.06
N GLU A 93 -8.05 19.19 2.31
CA GLU A 93 -9.14 18.84 3.23
C GLU A 93 -8.62 18.40 4.61
N GLY A 94 -7.31 18.18 4.73
CA GLY A 94 -6.69 17.54 5.88
C GLY A 94 -6.76 16.01 5.77
N THR A 95 -6.24 15.31 6.77
CA THR A 95 -6.45 13.85 6.85
C THR A 95 -7.96 13.57 6.93
N PRO A 96 -8.48 12.52 6.25
CA PRO A 96 -9.91 12.22 6.25
C PRO A 96 -10.48 12.20 7.68
N ARG A 97 -11.29 13.20 8.03
CA ARG A 97 -11.97 13.28 9.33
C ARG A 97 -13.28 12.50 9.24
N THR A 98 -13.24 11.21 9.52
CA THR A 98 -14.43 10.36 9.53
C THR A 98 -15.13 10.42 10.89
N MET A 99 -15.92 11.47 11.11
CA MET A 99 -16.89 11.51 12.21
C MET A 99 -18.05 10.56 11.90
N GLY A 100 -18.27 9.53 12.74
CA GLY A 100 -19.51 8.73 12.75
C GLY A 100 -19.42 7.26 12.32
N ILE A 101 -18.23 6.71 12.09
CA ILE A 101 -18.03 5.29 11.75
C ILE A 101 -17.73 4.50 13.03
N ASN A 102 -18.26 3.28 13.16
CA ASN A 102 -17.95 2.38 14.28
C ASN A 102 -16.42 2.20 14.40
N PRO A 103 -15.84 2.16 15.63
CA PRO A 103 -14.39 2.06 15.81
C PRO A 103 -13.75 0.84 15.12
N GLU A 104 -14.51 -0.26 14.97
CA GLU A 104 -14.05 -1.46 14.27
C GLU A 104 -13.99 -1.30 12.75
N GLU A 105 -14.94 -0.57 12.18
CA GLU A 105 -15.04 -0.31 10.74
C GLU A 105 -13.99 0.74 10.33
N TYR A 106 -13.65 1.67 11.24
CA TYR A 106 -12.58 2.67 11.09
C TYR A 106 -11.18 2.08 10.87
N ILE A 107 -10.85 0.97 11.54
CA ILE A 107 -9.54 0.31 11.44
C ILE A 107 -9.34 -0.30 10.05
N ILE A 108 -10.38 -0.93 9.51
CA ILE A 108 -10.33 -1.65 8.23
C ILE A 108 -10.52 -0.65 7.06
N VAL A 109 -11.42 0.32 7.20
CA VAL A 109 -11.70 1.37 6.21
C VAL A 109 -11.81 2.72 6.94
N PRO A 110 -10.93 3.72 6.72
CA PRO A 110 -9.98 3.90 5.62
C PRO A 110 -8.51 3.54 5.94
N ILE A 111 -8.16 3.20 7.19
CA ILE A 111 -6.74 3.15 7.61
C ILE A 111 -5.98 2.01 6.92
N ILE A 112 -6.45 0.77 7.01
CA ILE A 112 -5.77 -0.35 6.36
C ILE A 112 -5.97 -0.30 4.84
N THR A 113 -7.19 0.02 4.40
CA THR A 113 -7.56 0.23 2.99
C THR A 113 -8.42 1.48 2.86
N PRO A 114 -8.00 2.54 2.13
CA PRO A 114 -6.86 2.62 1.21
C PRO A 114 -5.58 3.26 1.79
N MET A 115 -5.48 3.64 3.07
CA MET A 115 -4.34 4.48 3.48
C MET A 115 -3.01 3.73 3.56
N LEU A 116 -2.95 2.53 4.15
CA LEU A 116 -1.72 1.72 4.21
C LEU A 116 -1.47 0.89 2.94
N VAL A 117 -2.51 0.25 2.39
CA VAL A 117 -2.43 -0.47 1.10
C VAL A 117 -3.11 0.37 0.01
N GLY A 118 -2.58 1.56 -0.17
CA GLY A 118 -3.09 2.51 -1.15
C GLY A 118 -2.61 2.24 -2.58
N PRO A 119 -3.09 3.05 -3.54
CA PRO A 119 -2.67 2.97 -4.93
C PRO A 119 -1.15 3.04 -5.08
N GLY A 120 -0.44 3.78 -4.22
CA GLY A 120 1.02 3.82 -4.24
C GLY A 120 1.69 2.50 -3.92
N ALA A 121 1.32 1.90 -2.79
CA ALA A 121 1.91 0.62 -2.37
C ALA A 121 1.58 -0.49 -3.37
N ILE A 122 0.36 -0.51 -3.92
CA ILE A 122 -0.08 -1.44 -4.96
C ILE A 122 0.70 -1.23 -6.26
N THR A 123 0.80 0.00 -6.75
CA THR A 123 1.55 0.31 -7.98
C THR A 123 3.02 -0.04 -7.83
N SER A 124 3.64 0.29 -6.70
CA SER A 124 5.04 -0.02 -6.44
C SER A 124 5.31 -1.50 -6.36
N VAL A 125 4.51 -2.30 -5.65
CA VAL A 125 4.75 -3.75 -5.54
C VAL A 125 4.59 -4.45 -6.88
N MET A 126 3.61 -4.03 -7.70
CA MET A 126 3.41 -4.57 -9.04
C MET A 126 4.57 -4.19 -9.97
N VAL A 127 5.02 -2.94 -9.92
CA VAL A 127 6.19 -2.50 -10.70
C VAL A 127 7.45 -3.28 -10.30
N MET A 128 7.70 -3.42 -9.00
CA MET A 128 8.87 -4.14 -8.49
C MET A 128 8.87 -5.59 -8.95
N VAL A 129 7.74 -6.31 -8.81
CA VAL A 129 7.68 -7.73 -9.18
C VAL A 129 7.93 -7.91 -10.68
N THR A 130 7.39 -7.03 -11.52
CA THR A 130 7.61 -7.12 -12.98
C THR A 130 9.07 -6.83 -13.33
N TYR A 131 9.68 -5.80 -12.75
CA TYR A 131 11.09 -5.46 -13.02
C TYR A 131 12.07 -6.53 -12.54
N TYR A 132 11.90 -7.05 -11.32
CA TYR A 132 12.76 -8.11 -10.80
C TYR A 132 12.51 -9.45 -11.52
N ASN A 133 11.29 -9.71 -11.99
CA ASN A 133 11.00 -10.90 -12.79
C ASN A 133 11.62 -10.78 -14.20
N GLU A 134 11.57 -9.63 -14.85
CA GLU A 134 12.22 -9.41 -16.16
C GLU A 134 13.76 -9.55 -16.09
N LEU A 135 14.40 -9.08 -15.02
CA LEU A 135 15.84 -9.29 -14.77
C LEU A 135 16.22 -10.76 -14.55
N SER A 136 15.26 -11.64 -14.24
CA SER A 136 15.49 -13.07 -14.08
C SER A 136 15.37 -13.87 -15.39
N VAL A 137 14.70 -13.29 -16.40
CA VAL A 137 14.43 -13.90 -17.72
C VAL A 137 15.47 -13.49 -18.78
N LEU A 138 16.35 -12.53 -18.47
CA LEU A 138 17.55 -12.17 -19.24
C LEU A 138 18.84 -12.78 -18.61
#